data_AF-H7GH26-F1
#
_entry.id   AF-H7GH26-F1
#
_cell.length_a   1.000
_cell.length_b   1.000
_cell.length_c   1.000
_cell.angle_alpha   90.00
_cell.angle_beta   90.00
_cell.angle_gamma   90.00
#
_symmetry.space_group_name_H-M   'P 1'
#
loop_
_entity.id
_entity.type
_entity.pdbx_description
1 polymer ?
#
loop_
_entity_poly.entity_id
_entity_poly.type
_entity_poly.pdbx_seq_one_letter_code
_entity_poly.pdbx_strand_id
1 'polypeptide(L)'
;MPSCLLLSTLLGSALFAGLGEVAVGRLEVEGDSEGLVLDWPGLLQGQARLLRRPGFDYLRAWQGAYLVGEAEVAGVLQGLWFGPRGASYGGGPWASLRALDPPWAYGYSYRALFQGEGLFLNLEAEAGKPLAYRSESLTFPKRPWTLRALPLPFAWYPAHFREISPPGKRPCPRP
;
A
#
# COMPACT_ATOMS: atom_id res chain seq x y z
N MET A 1 3.96 21.38 7.18
CA MET A 1 3.73 20.48 8.34
C MET A 1 3.09 19.22 7.80
N PRO A 2 3.67 18.01 7.98
CA PRO A 2 3.02 16.77 7.58
C PRO A 2 1.89 16.44 8.56
N SER A 3 0.67 16.38 8.03
CA SER A 3 -0.54 16.06 8.77
C SER A 3 -0.89 14.60 8.51
N CYS A 4 -0.83 13.74 9.52
CA CYS A 4 -1.33 12.37 9.39
C CYS A 4 -2.86 12.38 9.55
N LEU A 5 -3.57 11.89 8.54
CA LEU A 5 -5.02 11.77 8.57
C LEU A 5 -5.40 10.39 9.11
N LEU A 6 -6.04 10.35 10.29
CA LEU A 6 -6.54 9.11 10.87
C LEU A 6 -8.02 8.93 10.50
N LEU A 7 -8.32 8.11 9.49
CA LEU A 7 -9.69 7.68 9.17
C LEU A 7 -10.11 6.58 10.15
N SER A 8 -10.56 6.98 11.35
CA SER A 8 -10.83 6.07 12.48
C SER A 8 -12.09 5.20 12.36
N THR A 9 -12.76 5.15 11.21
CA THR A 9 -14.07 4.48 11.07
C THR A 9 -14.19 3.54 9.87
N LEU A 10 -13.12 3.37 9.09
CA LEU A 10 -13.06 2.32 8.07
C LEU A 10 -12.44 1.06 8.69
N LEU A 11 -13.26 0.31 9.45
CA LEU A 11 -12.91 -1.03 9.93
C LEU A 11 -12.43 -1.87 8.73
N GLY A 12 -11.24 -2.46 8.82
CA GLY A 12 -10.63 -3.22 7.71
C GLY A 12 -9.94 -2.36 6.64
N SER A 13 -9.62 -1.10 6.91
CA SER A 13 -8.80 -0.31 5.98
C SER A 13 -7.38 -0.07 6.52
N ALA A 14 -6.42 -0.07 5.61
CA ALA A 14 -5.09 0.47 5.86
C ALA A 14 -4.85 1.56 4.81
N LEU A 15 -4.66 2.79 5.26
CA LEU A 15 -4.31 3.92 4.41
C LEU A 15 -2.82 4.20 4.54
N PHE A 16 -2.16 4.27 3.40
CA PHE A 16 -0.77 4.62 3.26
C PHE A 16 -0.70 6.02 2.65
N ALA A 17 -0.06 6.93 3.36
CA ALA A 17 0.02 8.33 2.96
C ALA A 17 0.78 8.45 1.64
N GLY A 18 0.15 9.07 0.64
CA GLY A 18 0.84 9.63 -0.50
C GLY A 18 1.45 11.00 -0.14
N LEU A 19 2.56 11.35 -0.76
CA LEU A 19 3.10 12.71 -0.71
C LEU A 19 2.24 13.61 -1.62
N GLY A 20 1.10 14.15 -1.14
CA GLY A 20 0.30 15.11 -1.93
C GLY A 20 -1.21 15.08 -1.69
N GLU A 21 -1.96 15.26 -2.80
CA GLU A 21 -3.43 15.45 -2.86
C GLU A 21 -4.25 14.16 -2.75
N VAL A 22 -3.57 13.00 -2.83
CA VAL A 22 -4.19 11.68 -2.89
C VAL A 22 -3.61 10.77 -1.80
N ALA A 23 -4.48 10.19 -1.00
CA ALA A 23 -4.19 9.07 -0.12
C ALA A 23 -4.58 7.76 -0.80
N VAL A 24 -3.76 6.72 -0.61
CA VAL A 24 -4.00 5.41 -1.20
C VAL A 24 -3.93 4.32 -0.14
N GLY A 25 -4.53 3.17 -0.40
CA GLY A 25 -4.48 2.08 0.56
C GLY A 25 -5.30 0.90 0.13
N ARG A 26 -5.91 0.26 1.13
CA ARG A 26 -6.87 -0.81 0.94
C ARG A 26 -8.14 -0.61 1.76
N LEU A 27 -9.21 -1.25 1.31
CA LEU A 27 -10.45 -1.45 2.06
C LEU A 27 -10.83 -2.93 1.97
N GLU A 28 -11.05 -3.59 3.11
CA GLU A 28 -11.70 -4.90 3.10
C GLU A 28 -13.18 -4.76 2.68
N VAL A 29 -13.58 -5.47 1.64
CA VAL A 29 -14.97 -5.54 1.14
C VAL A 29 -15.36 -7.00 1.01
N GLU A 30 -16.37 -7.42 1.77
CA GLU A 30 -16.92 -8.80 1.69
C GLU A 30 -15.87 -9.92 1.90
N GLY A 31 -14.79 -9.64 2.63
CA GLY A 31 -13.72 -10.59 2.92
C GLY A 31 -12.57 -10.61 1.90
N ASP A 32 -12.59 -9.72 0.90
CA ASP A 32 -11.47 -9.47 -0.01
C ASP A 32 -10.88 -8.07 0.24
N SER A 33 -9.60 -7.90 -0.04
CA SER A 33 -8.94 -6.60 0.02
C SER A 33 -9.11 -5.90 -1.32
N GLU A 34 -9.45 -4.60 -1.32
CA GLU A 34 -9.66 -3.80 -2.54
C GLU A 34 -8.83 -2.52 -2.47
N GLY A 35 -8.40 -1.99 -3.62
CA GLY A 35 -7.59 -0.78 -3.67
C GLY A 35 -8.40 0.46 -3.34
N LEU A 36 -7.97 1.24 -2.36
CA LEU A 36 -8.64 2.47 -1.98
C LEU A 36 -7.86 3.69 -2.46
N VAL A 37 -8.51 4.58 -3.21
CA VAL A 37 -7.97 5.86 -3.66
C VAL A 37 -8.86 6.99 -3.16
N LEU A 38 -8.27 7.94 -2.45
CA LEU A 38 -8.94 9.08 -1.83
C LEU A 38 -8.24 10.36 -2.25
N ASP A 39 -8.89 11.20 -3.05
CA ASP A 39 -8.46 12.59 -3.21
C ASP A 39 -9.11 13.48 -2.13
N TRP A 40 -8.46 14.60 -1.81
CA TRP A 40 -8.95 15.55 -0.80
C TRP A 40 -10.34 16.12 -1.06
N PRO A 41 -10.67 16.59 -2.28
CA PRO A 41 -12.02 17.06 -2.58
C PRO A 41 -13.07 15.97 -2.37
N GLY A 42 -12.77 14.74 -2.80
CA GLY A 42 -13.62 13.57 -2.62
C GLY A 42 -13.81 13.26 -1.15
N LEU A 43 -12.75 13.23 -0.35
CA LEU A 43 -12.85 12.95 1.09
C LEU A 43 -13.81 13.93 1.79
N LEU A 44 -13.72 15.23 1.49
CA LEU A 44 -14.62 16.25 2.06
C LEU A 44 -16.08 16.04 1.66
N GLN A 45 -16.31 15.44 0.48
CA GLN A 45 -17.64 15.12 -0.04
C GLN A 45 -18.10 13.69 0.33
N GLY A 46 -17.26 12.92 1.05
CA GLY A 46 -17.51 11.51 1.36
C GLY A 46 -17.43 10.61 0.13
N GLN A 47 -16.59 10.95 -0.85
CA GLN A 47 -16.37 10.20 -2.09
C GLN A 47 -14.96 9.62 -2.14
N ALA A 48 -14.86 8.42 -2.68
CA ALA A 48 -13.63 7.69 -2.92
C ALA A 48 -13.73 6.85 -4.20
N ARG A 49 -12.61 6.30 -4.63
CA ARG A 49 -12.55 5.29 -5.69
C ARG A 49 -12.06 3.97 -5.11
N LEU A 50 -12.76 2.90 -5.44
CA LEU A 50 -12.33 1.53 -5.22
C LEU A 50 -11.82 0.91 -6.51
N LEU A 51 -10.60 0.40 -6.48
CA LEU A 51 -10.00 -0.40 -7.54
C LEU A 51 -10.21 -1.86 -7.18
N ARG A 52 -11.18 -2.49 -7.85
CA ARG A 52 -11.65 -3.82 -7.51
C ARG A 52 -11.08 -4.92 -8.37
N ARG A 53 -10.55 -5.96 -7.74
CA ARG A 53 -10.24 -7.25 -8.36
C ARG A 53 -9.96 -8.33 -7.32
N PRO A 54 -10.21 -9.61 -7.64
CA PRO A 54 -9.75 -10.71 -6.80
C PRO A 54 -8.25 -10.70 -6.61
N GLY A 55 -7.81 -10.82 -5.35
CA GLY A 55 -6.39 -10.87 -4.98
C GLY A 55 -5.72 -9.50 -5.00
N PHE A 56 -6.46 -8.40 -4.86
CA PHE A 56 -5.83 -7.12 -4.57
C PHE A 56 -5.36 -7.13 -3.11
N ASP A 57 -4.14 -6.67 -2.80
CA ASP A 57 -3.66 -6.62 -1.39
C ASP A 57 -3.71 -5.18 -0.88
N TYR A 58 -2.94 -4.27 -1.48
CA TYR A 58 -3.02 -2.84 -1.16
C TYR A 58 -2.33 -1.95 -2.19
N LEU A 59 -2.70 -0.67 -2.18
CA LEU A 59 -1.85 0.41 -2.70
C LEU A 59 -0.93 0.94 -1.60
N ARG A 60 0.28 1.38 -1.97
CA ARG A 60 1.26 1.98 -1.04
C ARG A 60 1.66 3.39 -1.37
N ALA A 61 1.83 3.70 -2.65
CA ALA A 61 2.30 5.01 -3.05
C ALA A 61 1.59 5.49 -4.31
N TRP A 62 1.50 6.81 -4.40
CA TRP A 62 1.02 7.54 -5.54
C TRP A 62 1.97 8.69 -5.83
N GLN A 63 2.31 8.89 -7.10
CA GLN A 63 3.03 10.07 -7.56
C GLN A 63 2.76 10.32 -9.04
N GLY A 64 2.29 11.52 -9.37
CA GLY A 64 1.94 11.89 -10.75
C GLY A 64 0.86 10.96 -11.34
N ALA A 65 1.18 10.31 -12.46
CA ALA A 65 0.28 9.38 -13.14
C ALA A 65 0.37 7.94 -12.60
N TYR A 66 1.20 7.67 -11.59
CA TYR A 66 1.50 6.32 -11.13
C TYR A 66 0.95 6.00 -9.75
N LEU A 67 0.48 4.78 -9.60
CA LEU A 67 0.13 4.14 -8.33
C LEU A 67 0.92 2.84 -8.23
N VAL A 68 1.40 2.47 -7.05
CA VAL A 68 2.04 1.17 -6.83
C VAL A 68 1.52 0.49 -5.58
N GLY A 69 1.69 -0.83 -5.55
CA GLY A 69 1.37 -1.65 -4.40
C GLY A 69 1.60 -3.12 -4.71
N GLU A 70 0.67 -3.95 -4.25
CA GLU A 70 0.75 -5.39 -4.34
C GLU A 70 -0.58 -6.00 -4.76
N ALA A 71 -0.48 -7.09 -5.51
CA ALA A 71 -1.61 -7.93 -5.78
C ALA A 71 -1.18 -9.39 -5.98
N GLU A 72 -2.03 -10.29 -5.52
CA GLU A 72 -1.97 -11.70 -5.84
C GLU A 72 -2.51 -11.97 -7.26
N VAL A 73 -1.76 -12.78 -8.00
CA VAL A 73 -2.14 -13.30 -9.31
C VAL A 73 -1.84 -14.79 -9.32
N ALA A 74 -2.89 -15.59 -9.47
CA ALA A 74 -2.80 -17.06 -9.46
C ALA A 74 -2.05 -17.64 -8.23
N GLY A 75 -2.38 -17.15 -7.02
CA GLY A 75 -1.78 -17.64 -5.77
C GLY A 75 -0.40 -17.06 -5.47
N VAL A 76 0.09 -16.11 -6.28
CA VAL A 76 1.43 -15.53 -6.13
C VAL A 76 1.32 -14.02 -5.97
N LEU A 77 1.84 -13.51 -4.85
CA LEU A 77 1.99 -12.07 -4.62
C LEU A 77 2.96 -11.47 -5.65
N GLN A 78 2.58 -10.36 -6.25
CA GLN A 78 3.34 -9.64 -7.27
C GLN A 78 3.31 -8.14 -6.97
N GLY A 79 4.32 -7.43 -7.47
CA GLY A 79 4.29 -5.98 -7.51
C GLY A 79 3.20 -5.52 -8.47
N LEU A 80 2.40 -4.55 -8.04
CA LEU A 80 1.31 -3.94 -8.80
C LEU A 80 1.68 -2.50 -9.12
N TRP A 81 1.40 -2.05 -10.33
CA TRP A 81 1.39 -0.63 -10.66
C TRP A 81 0.27 -0.26 -11.60
N PHE A 82 -0.20 0.98 -11.48
CA PHE A 82 -1.05 1.65 -12.46
C PHE A 82 -0.25 2.78 -13.07
N GLY A 83 -0.38 2.95 -14.37
CA GLY A 83 0.18 4.09 -15.10
C GLY A 83 -0.70 4.49 -16.28
N PRO A 84 -0.18 5.32 -17.21
CA PRO A 84 -0.93 5.79 -18.37
C PRO A 84 -1.50 4.68 -19.28
N ARG A 85 -0.90 3.48 -19.24
CA ARG A 85 -1.33 2.31 -20.02
C ARG A 85 -2.29 1.38 -19.27
N GLY A 86 -2.72 1.76 -18.08
CA GLY A 86 -3.56 0.93 -17.20
C GLY A 86 -2.74 0.23 -16.11
N ALA A 87 -3.31 -0.85 -15.57
CA ALA A 87 -2.69 -1.63 -14.50
C ALA A 87 -1.85 -2.78 -15.05
N SER A 88 -0.71 -3.01 -14.41
CA SER A 88 0.20 -4.11 -14.69
C SER A 88 0.73 -4.73 -13.40
N TYR A 89 1.15 -5.98 -13.48
CA TYR A 89 1.86 -6.66 -12.40
C TYR A 89 3.21 -7.23 -12.88
N GLY A 90 4.13 -7.42 -11.93
CA GLY A 90 5.48 -7.91 -12.21
C GLY A 90 6.42 -7.78 -11.01
N GLY A 91 7.73 -7.76 -11.28
CA GLY A 91 8.77 -7.76 -10.24
C GLY A 91 9.09 -9.16 -9.68
N GLY A 92 8.32 -10.18 -10.04
CA GLY A 92 8.55 -11.57 -9.66
C GLY A 92 7.77 -12.01 -8.41
N PRO A 93 7.82 -13.31 -8.07
CA PRO A 93 7.11 -13.83 -6.91
C PRO A 93 7.50 -13.10 -5.63
N TRP A 94 6.49 -12.74 -4.86
CA TRP A 94 6.62 -12.00 -3.60
C TRP A 94 7.19 -10.60 -3.74
N ALA A 95 7.08 -9.99 -4.93
CA ALA A 95 7.45 -8.59 -5.14
C ALA A 95 6.47 -7.66 -4.43
N SER A 96 7.04 -6.60 -3.85
CA SER A 96 6.34 -5.66 -3.00
C SER A 96 6.82 -4.24 -3.32
N LEU A 97 6.03 -3.46 -4.06
CA LEU A 97 6.37 -2.09 -4.42
C LEU A 97 5.89 -1.11 -3.33
N ARG A 98 6.81 -0.25 -2.88
CA ARG A 98 6.65 0.58 -1.68
C ARG A 98 6.78 2.06 -1.91
N ALA A 99 7.61 2.46 -2.86
CA ALA A 99 7.91 3.86 -3.15
C ALA A 99 7.97 4.12 -4.65
N LEU A 100 7.80 5.38 -5.00
CA LEU A 100 7.79 5.87 -6.37
C LEU A 100 8.79 7.03 -6.51
N ASP A 101 9.44 7.08 -7.67
CA ASP A 101 10.08 8.26 -8.26
C ASP A 101 9.88 8.14 -9.79
N PRO A 102 8.68 8.45 -10.29
CA PRO A 102 8.28 8.07 -11.65
C PRO A 102 9.29 8.50 -12.71
N PRO A 103 9.63 7.62 -13.68
CA PRO A 103 8.95 6.35 -13.97
C PRO A 103 9.44 5.17 -13.12
N TRP A 104 10.26 5.40 -12.10
CA TRP A 104 10.83 4.33 -11.28
C TRP A 104 9.95 3.98 -10.07
N ALA A 105 9.98 2.70 -9.71
CA ALA A 105 9.39 2.18 -8.48
C ALA A 105 10.41 1.36 -7.70
N TYR A 106 10.31 1.46 -6.38
CA TYR A 106 11.21 0.80 -5.44
C TYR A 106 10.42 -0.09 -4.49
N GLY A 107 11.05 -1.17 -4.06
CA GLY A 107 10.40 -2.15 -3.22
C GLY A 107 11.36 -3.22 -2.75
N TYR A 108 10.82 -4.38 -2.43
CA TYR A 108 11.60 -5.56 -2.11
C TYR A 108 10.87 -6.85 -2.51
N SER A 109 11.57 -7.99 -2.50
CA SER A 109 10.96 -9.31 -2.66
C SER A 109 11.05 -10.11 -1.35
N TYR A 110 9.97 -10.77 -0.92
CA TYR A 110 9.97 -11.64 0.27
C TYR A 110 10.60 -13.04 0.03
N ARG A 111 11.47 -13.20 -0.98
CA ARG A 111 12.14 -14.48 -1.24
C ARG A 111 12.94 -14.97 -0.01
N ALA A 112 12.92 -16.28 0.19
CA ALA A 112 13.14 -17.00 1.45
C ALA A 112 14.57 -16.96 2.07
N LEU A 113 15.46 -16.06 1.67
CA LEU A 113 16.80 -15.97 2.25
C LEU A 113 17.15 -14.50 2.53
N PHE A 114 17.05 -14.12 3.81
CA PHE A 114 17.63 -12.93 4.46
C PHE A 114 17.51 -11.58 3.72
N GLN A 115 16.69 -10.67 4.28
CA GLN A 115 16.59 -9.24 3.95
C GLN A 115 16.22 -8.99 2.48
N GLY A 116 14.92 -8.78 2.23
CA GLY A 116 14.35 -8.67 0.90
C GLY A 116 15.23 -7.92 -0.09
N GLU A 117 15.59 -8.59 -1.18
CA GLU A 117 16.37 -8.02 -2.26
C GLU A 117 15.69 -6.73 -2.70
N GLY A 118 16.46 -5.63 -2.77
CA GLY A 118 15.97 -4.35 -3.25
C GLY A 118 15.39 -4.53 -4.65
N LEU A 119 14.11 -4.22 -4.82
CA LEU A 119 13.43 -4.27 -6.10
C LEU A 119 13.43 -2.86 -6.68
N PHE A 120 13.93 -2.73 -7.91
CA PHE A 120 13.94 -1.48 -8.66
C PHE A 120 13.39 -1.73 -10.05
N LEU A 121 12.29 -1.09 -10.41
CA LEU A 121 11.60 -1.28 -11.68
C LEU A 121 11.43 0.05 -12.41
N ASN A 122 11.69 0.04 -13.72
CA ASN A 122 11.26 1.11 -14.61
C ASN A 122 9.83 0.80 -15.09
N LEU A 123 8.82 1.53 -14.64
CA LEU A 123 7.41 1.23 -14.95
C LEU A 123 7.02 1.48 -16.43
N GLU A 124 7.85 2.19 -17.19
CA GLU A 124 7.64 2.42 -18.62
C GLU A 124 8.33 1.38 -19.49
N ALA A 125 9.57 1.02 -19.14
CA ALA A 125 10.36 0.03 -19.87
C ALA A 125 9.96 -1.41 -19.52
N GLU A 126 9.60 -1.67 -18.26
CA GLU A 126 8.98 -2.94 -17.86
C GLU A 126 7.54 -2.95 -18.35
N ALA A 127 7.25 -3.79 -19.34
CA ALA A 127 5.88 -3.96 -19.83
C ALA A 127 4.96 -4.48 -18.72
N GLY A 128 5.51 -5.23 -17.76
CA GLY A 128 4.74 -6.06 -16.84
C GLY A 128 3.80 -6.98 -17.60
N LYS A 129 2.85 -7.56 -16.90
CA LYS A 129 1.69 -8.21 -17.51
C LYS A 129 0.46 -7.37 -17.21
N PRO A 130 -0.39 -7.08 -18.21
CA PRO A 130 -1.63 -6.33 -17.98
C PRO A 130 -2.48 -7.00 -16.90
N LEU A 131 -3.10 -6.19 -16.08
CA LEU A 131 -3.97 -6.63 -15.00
C LEU A 131 -5.34 -5.98 -15.13
N ALA A 132 -6.39 -6.80 -15.20
CA ALA A 132 -7.75 -6.29 -15.21
C ALA A 132 -8.18 -5.84 -13.81
N TYR A 133 -8.90 -4.72 -13.75
CA TYR A 133 -9.53 -4.20 -12.55
C TYR A 133 -10.82 -3.46 -12.93
N ARG A 134 -11.70 -3.26 -11.96
CA ARG A 134 -12.84 -2.33 -12.08
C ARG A 134 -12.58 -1.10 -11.23
N SER A 135 -12.99 0.06 -11.69
CA SER A 135 -13.02 1.27 -10.87
C SER A 135 -14.46 1.55 -10.49
N GLU A 136 -14.74 1.59 -9.19
CA GLU A 136 -16.08 1.84 -8.65
C GLU A 136 -16.04 3.07 -7.74
N SER A 137 -17.05 3.94 -7.86
CA SER A 137 -17.20 5.07 -6.94
C SER A 137 -17.74 4.56 -5.62
N LEU A 138 -17.05 4.89 -4.53
CA LEU A 138 -17.47 4.60 -3.18
C LEU A 138 -17.95 5.89 -2.53
N THR A 139 -19.19 5.87 -2.03
CA THR A 139 -19.73 6.96 -1.22
C THR A 139 -19.78 6.50 0.22
N PHE A 140 -19.07 7.20 1.09
CA PHE A 140 -19.19 6.99 2.51
C PHE A 140 -20.47 7.65 3.03
N PRO A 141 -21.17 7.04 4.01
CA PRO A 141 -22.26 7.73 4.68
C PRO A 141 -21.77 9.08 5.20
N LYS A 142 -22.56 10.14 5.01
CA LYS A 142 -22.32 11.48 5.56
C LYS A 142 -22.34 11.43 7.09
N ARG A 143 -21.28 10.91 7.68
CA ARG A 143 -20.92 11.19 9.06
C ARG A 143 -20.07 12.44 9.02
N PRO A 144 -20.15 13.35 10.01
CA PRO A 144 -19.22 14.47 10.08
C PRO A 144 -17.81 13.92 10.30
N TRP A 145 -17.09 13.70 9.19
CA TRP A 145 -15.68 13.38 9.19
C TRP A 145 -14.97 14.60 9.75
N THR A 146 -14.64 14.57 11.04
CA THR A 146 -13.88 15.65 11.64
C THR A 146 -12.43 15.36 11.35
N LEU A 147 -11.87 16.04 10.34
CA LEU A 147 -10.43 16.02 10.12
C LEU A 147 -9.75 16.63 11.34
N ARG A 148 -9.17 15.77 12.19
CA ARG A 148 -8.31 16.22 13.27
C ARG A 148 -6.88 16.21 12.76
N ALA A 149 -6.39 17.38 12.35
CA ALA A 149 -4.96 17.61 12.27
C ALA A 149 -4.41 17.59 13.70
N LEU A 150 -3.91 16.43 14.12
CA LEU A 150 -3.15 16.35 15.36
C LEU A 150 -1.73 16.82 15.04
N PRO A 151 -1.18 17.82 15.75
CA PRO A 151 0.24 18.09 15.66
C PRO A 151 0.97 16.81 16.03
N LEU A 152 1.69 16.24 15.07
CA LEU A 152 2.64 15.18 15.41
C LEU A 152 3.64 15.83 16.36
N PRO A 153 3.78 15.34 17.61
CA PRO A 153 4.89 15.79 18.43
C PRO A 153 6.15 15.35 17.68
N PHE A 154 6.84 16.33 17.07
CA PHE A 154 8.15 16.14 16.43
C PHE A 154 9.25 15.90 17.48
N ALA A 155 8.91 15.16 18.53
CA ALA A 155 9.88 14.63 19.45
C ALA A 155 10.33 13.28 18.89
N TRP A 156 11.19 13.35 17.86
CA TRP A 156 12.04 12.21 17.52
C TRP A 156 12.99 12.00 18.69
N TYR A 157 12.57 11.22 19.67
CA TYR A 157 13.51 10.63 20.60
C TYR A 157 14.11 9.43 19.90
N PRO A 158 15.43 9.37 19.65
CA PRO A 158 16.03 8.10 19.29
C PRO A 158 15.67 7.11 20.38
N ALA A 159 14.83 6.12 20.05
CA ALA A 159 14.65 5.00 20.94
C ALA A 159 16.02 4.35 21.09
N HIS A 160 16.56 4.32 22.31
CA HIS A 160 17.77 3.55 22.57
C HIS A 160 17.51 2.13 22.08
N PHE A 161 18.27 1.71 21.08
CA PHE A 161 18.22 0.34 20.59
C PHE A 161 18.53 -0.58 21.76
N ARG A 162 17.50 -1.24 22.30
CA ARG A 162 17.71 -2.40 23.17
C ARG A 162 18.01 -3.55 22.24
N GLU A 163 19.27 -3.97 22.24
CA GLU A 163 19.65 -5.24 21.66
C GLU A 163 18.75 -6.33 22.28
N ILE A 164 17.87 -6.89 21.46
CA ILE A 164 17.04 -8.01 21.88
C ILE A 164 17.97 -9.20 21.90
N SER A 165 18.30 -9.69 23.10
CA SER A 165 19.06 -10.94 23.22
C SER A 165 18.41 -12.00 22.35
N PRO A 166 19.17 -12.73 21.52
CA PRO A 166 18.60 -13.78 20.69
C PRO A 166 17.75 -14.70 21.56
N PRO A 167 16.55 -15.12 21.12
CA PRO A 167 15.74 -16.05 21.88
C PRO A 167 16.62 -17.25 22.23
N GLY A 168 16.71 -17.54 23.54
CA GLY A 168 17.52 -18.66 24.02
C GLY A 168 17.11 -19.92 23.26
N LYS A 169 18.09 -20.63 22.70
CA LYS A 169 17.87 -21.91 22.01
C LYS A 169 17.24 -22.87 23.02
N ARG A 170 15.91 -22.98 23.05
CA ARG A 170 15.26 -24.07 23.78
C ARG A 170 15.56 -25.34 22.97
N PRO A 171 16.17 -26.37 23.58
CA PRO A 171 16.33 -27.64 22.88
C PRO A 171 14.95 -28.14 22.45
N CYS A 172 14.87 -28.66 21.21
CA CYS A 172 13.66 -29.29 20.72
C CYS A 172 13.20 -30.37 21.73
N PRO A 173 11.90 -30.46 22.04
CA PRO A 173 11.40 -31.60 22.78
C PRO A 173 11.80 -32.87 22.03
N ARG A 174 12.43 -33.81 22.73
CA ARG A 174 12.75 -35.12 22.16
C ARG A 174 11.43 -35.84 21.83
N PRO A 175 11.41 -36.64 20.74
CA PRO A 175 10.22 -37.39 20.34
C PRO A 175 9.73 -38.33 21.43
#